data_AF-W0AHD6-F1
#
_entry.id   AF-W0AHD6-F1
#
_cell.length_a   1.000
_cell.length_b   1.000
_cell.length_c   1.000
_cell.angle_alpha   90.00
_cell.angle_beta   90.00
_cell.angle_gamma   90.00
#
_symmetry.space_group_name_H-M   'P 1'
#
loop_
_entity.id
_entity.type
_entity.pdbx_description
1 polymer ?
#
loop_
_entity_poly.entity_id
_entity_poly.type
_entity_poly.pdbx_seq_one_letter_code
_entity_poly.pdbx_strand_id
1 'polypeptide(L)'
;MDATDEPPRLLVLNACDTLDGASAILPAVPVVIAMSDAVLDTAAIVFAQQFYAAVASGQSVGSALKQARVRIEAAVIDKTASELPQHISRDDIDIDTLVLVRSVAEV
;
A
#
# COMPACT_ATOMS: atom_id res chain seq x y z
N MET A 1 -0.78 -8.12 18.17
CA MET A 1 -0.90 -6.76 17.61
C MET A 1 -1.87 -6.03 18.51
N ASP A 2 -1.48 -5.85 19.77
CA ASP A 2 -2.42 -5.53 20.87
C ASP A 2 -2.41 -4.02 21.18
N ALA A 3 -1.96 -3.22 20.21
CA ALA A 3 -1.87 -1.77 20.32
C ALA A 3 -3.15 -1.08 19.84
N THR A 4 -4.08 -1.80 19.21
CA THR A 4 -5.33 -1.27 18.66
C THR A 4 -6.50 -2.20 19.03
N ASP A 5 -7.68 -1.61 19.29
CA ASP A 5 -8.90 -2.37 19.59
C ASP A 5 -9.34 -3.25 18.41
N GLU A 6 -9.14 -2.75 17.19
CA GLU A 6 -9.30 -3.51 15.95
C GLU A 6 -7.94 -3.74 15.28
N PRO A 7 -7.61 -4.99 14.89
CA PRO A 7 -6.40 -5.26 14.13
C PRO A 7 -6.39 -4.47 12.80
N PRO A 8 -5.22 -3.98 12.35
CA PRO A 8 -5.13 -3.26 11.09
C PRO A 8 -5.51 -4.18 9.92
N ARG A 9 -6.21 -3.61 8.94
CA ARG A 9 -6.61 -4.30 7.69
C ARG A 9 -5.56 -4.19 6.57
N LEU A 10 -4.64 -3.26 6.71
CA LEU A 10 -3.55 -3.01 5.76
C LEU A 10 -2.31 -2.60 6.54
N LEU A 11 -1.15 -3.15 6.17
CA LEU A 11 0.17 -2.69 6.60
C LEU A 11 0.96 -2.20 5.39
N VAL A 12 1.67 -1.09 5.53
CA VAL A 12 2.53 -0.54 4.47
C VAL A 12 3.97 -0.49 4.97
N LEU A 13 4.82 -1.35 4.42
CA LEU A 13 6.25 -1.43 4.71
C LEU A 13 7.04 -0.65 3.64
N ASN A 14 6.99 0.67 3.72
CA ASN A 14 7.64 1.58 2.77
C ASN A 14 9.14 1.76 3.06
N ALA A 15 9.92 0.68 2.98
CA ALA A 15 11.36 0.63 3.17
C ALA A 15 11.96 -0.44 2.25
N CYS A 16 13.28 -0.40 2.04
CA CYS A 16 13.99 -1.35 1.17
C CYS A 16 13.76 -2.81 1.57
N ASP A 17 13.63 -3.69 0.58
CA ASP A 17 13.65 -5.15 0.75
C ASP A 17 12.61 -5.71 1.74
N THR A 18 11.46 -5.04 1.85
CA THR A 18 10.41 -5.44 2.81
C THR A 18 9.47 -6.51 2.28
N LEU A 19 9.49 -6.82 0.99
CA LEU A 19 8.66 -7.89 0.42
C LEU A 19 9.10 -9.25 0.94
N ASP A 20 10.42 -9.42 1.13
CA ASP A 20 10.99 -10.60 1.77
C ASP A 20 10.52 -10.68 3.23
N GLY A 21 9.78 -11.75 3.55
CA GLY A 21 9.22 -11.97 4.88
C GLY A 21 7.86 -11.31 5.13
N ALA A 22 7.33 -10.51 4.20
CA ALA A 22 6.00 -9.91 4.36
C ALA A 22 4.91 -10.98 4.58
N SER A 23 5.04 -12.17 3.99
CA SER A 23 4.08 -13.28 4.13
C SER A 23 3.93 -13.78 5.58
N ALA A 24 4.97 -13.66 6.40
CA ALA A 24 4.93 -14.02 7.81
C ALA A 24 3.99 -13.11 8.63
N ILE A 25 3.62 -11.94 8.08
CA ILE A 25 2.73 -10.97 8.72
C ILE A 25 1.26 -11.25 8.39
N LEU A 26 0.97 -11.99 7.30
CA LEU A 26 -0.38 -12.26 6.86
C LEU A 26 -1.31 -12.84 7.94
N PRO A 27 -0.88 -13.67 8.91
CA PRO A 27 -1.73 -14.11 10.01
C PRO A 27 -2.24 -12.98 10.91
N ALA A 28 -1.51 -11.87 11.01
CA ALA A 28 -1.84 -10.72 11.84
C ALA A 28 -2.54 -9.60 11.06
N VAL A 29 -2.18 -9.38 9.78
CA VAL A 29 -2.75 -8.33 8.91
C VAL A 29 -3.13 -8.94 7.56
N PRO A 30 -4.37 -8.74 7.05
CA PRO A 30 -4.81 -9.43 5.84
C PRO A 30 -4.16 -8.95 4.54
N VAL A 31 -3.63 -7.72 4.50
CA VAL A 31 -2.94 -7.14 3.33
C VAL A 31 -1.66 -6.44 3.77
N VAL A 32 -0.57 -6.67 3.04
CA VAL A 32 0.70 -5.97 3.22
C VAL A 32 1.12 -5.38 1.88
N ILE A 33 1.41 -4.08 1.86
CA ILE A 33 2.17 -3.44 0.78
C ILE A 33 3.63 -3.37 1.21
N ALA A 34 4.54 -3.76 0.34
CA ALA A 34 5.97 -3.83 0.60
C ALA A 34 6.79 -3.47 -0.65
N MET A 35 8.09 -3.29 -0.49
CA MET A 35 9.03 -2.97 -1.57
C MET A 35 9.82 -4.22 -1.95
N SER A 36 9.87 -4.53 -3.24
CA SER A 36 10.56 -5.73 -3.73
C SER A 36 12.09 -5.64 -3.77
N ASP A 37 12.65 -4.45 -3.61
CA ASP A 37 14.09 -4.17 -3.66
C ASP A 37 14.36 -2.84 -2.92
N ALA A 38 15.58 -2.32 -3.01
CA ALA A 38 15.97 -1.00 -2.56
C ALA A 38 15.13 0.10 -3.22
N VAL A 39 14.59 1.00 -2.40
CA VAL A 39 13.81 2.16 -2.81
C VAL A 39 14.53 3.44 -2.43
N LEU A 40 14.62 4.40 -3.35
CA LEU A 40 15.13 5.73 -3.03
C LEU A 40 14.09 6.54 -2.26
N ASP A 41 14.54 7.36 -1.31
CA ASP A 41 13.67 8.23 -0.50
C ASP A 41 12.70 9.04 -1.35
N THR A 42 13.14 9.58 -2.49
CA THR A 42 12.27 10.34 -3.39
C THR A 42 11.11 9.50 -3.92
N ALA A 43 11.35 8.25 -4.31
CA ALA A 43 10.30 7.35 -4.77
C ALA A 43 9.39 6.93 -3.61
N ALA A 44 9.94 6.62 -2.44
CA ALA A 44 9.20 6.26 -1.24
C ALA A 44 8.27 7.40 -0.75
N ILE A 45 8.73 8.65 -0.80
CA ILE A 45 7.94 9.84 -0.46
C ILE A 45 6.81 10.04 -1.46
N VAL A 46 7.11 9.99 -2.76
CA VAL A 46 6.11 10.15 -3.83
C VAL A 46 5.04 9.05 -3.75
N PHE A 47 5.46 7.81 -3.50
CA PHE A 47 4.59 6.67 -3.25
C PHE A 47 3.63 6.98 -2.09
N ALA A 48 4.17 7.30 -0.90
CA ALA A 48 3.37 7.52 0.30
C ALA A 48 2.39 8.69 0.13
N GLN A 49 2.82 9.81 -0.45
CA GLN A 49 1.97 10.96 -0.70
C GLN A 49 0.75 10.60 -1.55
N GLN A 50 0.97 9.97 -2.70
CA GLN A 50 -0.13 9.62 -3.61
C GLN A 50 -0.98 8.48 -3.04
N PHE A 51 -0.37 7.44 -2.48
CA PHE A 51 -1.08 6.29 -1.93
C PHE A 51 -2.03 6.72 -0.82
N TYR A 52 -1.55 7.47 0.17
CA TYR A 52 -2.39 7.92 1.27
C TYR A 52 -3.43 8.95 0.84
N ALA A 53 -3.13 9.82 -0.13
CA ALA A 53 -4.14 10.72 -0.70
C ALA A 53 -5.28 9.93 -1.39
N ALA A 54 -4.95 8.88 -2.15
CA ALA A 54 -5.94 8.04 -2.82
C ALA A 54 -6.81 7.27 -1.81
N VAL A 55 -6.19 6.68 -0.77
CA VAL A 55 -6.92 6.03 0.32
C VAL A 55 -7.84 7.00 1.04
N ALA A 56 -7.36 8.20 1.40
CA ALA A 56 -8.17 9.24 2.03
C ALA A 56 -9.32 9.72 1.14
N SER A 57 -9.17 9.63 -0.19
CA SER A 57 -10.20 9.92 -1.18
C SER A 57 -11.20 8.77 -1.40
N GLY A 58 -11.16 7.74 -0.56
CA GLY A 58 -12.08 6.60 -0.62
C GLY A 58 -11.82 5.61 -1.75
N GLN A 59 -10.63 5.64 -2.36
CA GLN A 59 -10.25 4.63 -3.34
C GLN A 59 -10.00 3.27 -2.66
N SER A 60 -10.17 2.18 -3.41
CA SER A 60 -9.73 0.86 -2.95
C SER A 60 -8.21 0.80 -2.82
N VAL A 61 -7.70 -0.10 -1.98
CA VAL A 61 -6.25 -0.30 -1.80
C VAL A 61 -5.54 -0.59 -3.13
N GLY A 62 -6.14 -1.44 -3.99
CA GLY A 62 -5.61 -1.74 -5.31
C GLY A 62 -5.58 -0.52 -6.24
N SER A 63 -6.64 0.30 -6.24
CA SER A 63 -6.66 1.55 -7.01
C SER A 63 -5.64 2.57 -6.48
N ALA A 64 -5.51 2.70 -5.16
CA ALA A 64 -4.55 3.59 -4.52
C ALA A 64 -3.10 3.18 -4.85
N LEU A 65 -2.79 1.88 -4.82
CA LEU A 65 -1.48 1.36 -5.21
C LEU A 65 -1.17 1.67 -6.68
N LYS A 66 -2.12 1.39 -7.60
CA LYS A 66 -1.99 1.70 -9.03
C LYS A 66 -1.73 3.19 -9.26
N GLN A 67 -2.48 4.07 -8.60
CA GLN A 67 -2.29 5.52 -8.68
C GLN A 67 -0.90 5.96 -8.19
N ALA A 68 -0.43 5.38 -7.08
CA ALA A 68 0.89 5.68 -6.54
C ALA A 68 2.01 5.26 -7.51
N ARG A 69 1.91 4.08 -8.13
CA ARG A 69 2.86 3.62 -9.15
C ARG A 69 2.93 4.56 -10.35
N VAL A 70 1.77 4.98 -10.89
CA VAL A 70 1.70 5.98 -11.98
C VAL A 70 2.34 7.30 -11.58
N ARG A 71 2.15 7.74 -10.32
CA ARG A 71 2.76 8.98 -9.83
C ARG A 71 4.28 8.87 -9.72
N ILE A 72 4.82 7.73 -9.29
CA ILE A 72 6.27 7.47 -9.29
C ILE A 72 6.80 7.53 -10.72
N GLU A 73 6.17 6.84 -11.67
CA GLU A 73 6.58 6.83 -13.08
C GLU A 73 6.65 8.26 -13.66
N ALA A 74 5.71 9.12 -13.28
CA ALA A 74 5.65 10.51 -13.73
C ALA A 74 6.68 11.43 -13.05
N ALA A 75 7.02 11.18 -11.79
CA ALA A 75 7.82 12.10 -10.96
C ALA A 75 9.29 11.68 -10.79
N VAL A 76 9.61 10.40 -10.99
CA VAL A 76 10.93 9.82 -10.73
C VAL A 76 11.61 9.48 -12.06
N ILE A 77 12.93 9.70 -12.11
CA ILE A 77 13.76 9.46 -13.30
C ILE A 77 13.89 7.96 -13.56
N ASP A 78 14.16 7.18 -12.51
CA ASP A 78 14.19 5.73 -12.57
C ASP A 78 12.78 5.18 -12.81
N LYS A 79 12.58 4.61 -14.01
CA LYS A 79 11.29 4.05 -14.43
C LYS A 79 10.99 2.69 -13.83
N THR A 80 11.98 2.02 -13.24
CA THR A 80 11.77 0.76 -12.53
C THR A 80 11.20 0.98 -11.13
N ALA A 81 11.36 2.19 -10.58
CA ALA A 81 10.90 2.54 -9.24
C ALA A 81 9.37 2.38 -9.04
N SER A 82 8.57 2.48 -10.11
CA SER A 82 7.12 2.25 -10.04
C SER A 82 6.74 0.79 -9.83
N GLU A 83 7.65 -0.15 -10.08
CA GLU A 83 7.40 -1.58 -9.87
C GLU A 83 7.77 -2.06 -8.47
N LEU A 84 8.53 -1.26 -7.71
CA LEU A 84 8.98 -1.60 -6.36
C LEU A 84 7.82 -1.81 -5.38
N PRO A 85 6.80 -0.92 -5.31
CA PRO A 85 5.67 -1.12 -4.40
C PRO A 85 4.81 -2.28 -4.91
N GLN A 86 4.81 -3.37 -4.17
CA GLN A 86 4.01 -4.56 -4.44
C GLN A 86 3.11 -4.86 -3.24
N HIS A 87 2.19 -5.81 -3.42
CA HIS A 87 1.33 -6.26 -2.34
C HIS A 87 1.35 -7.78 -2.23
N ILE A 88 1.04 -8.25 -1.05
CA ILE A 88 0.58 -9.59 -0.78
C ILE A 88 -0.70 -9.49 0.05
N SER A 89 -1.62 -10.41 -0.17
CA SER A 89 -2.86 -10.50 0.60
C SER A 89 -3.16 -11.95 0.89
N ARG A 90 -4.05 -12.17 1.87
CA ARG A 90 -4.69 -13.48 2.03
C ARG A 90 -5.57 -13.78 0.82
N ASP A 91 -5.76 -15.06 0.54
CA ASP A 91 -6.52 -15.55 -0.62
C ASP A 91 -7.99 -15.10 -0.62
N ASP A 92 -8.56 -14.83 0.55
CA ASP A 92 -9.95 -14.40 0.74
C ASP A 92 -10.15 -12.88 0.58
N ILE A 93 -9.08 -12.13 0.28
CA ILE A 93 -9.11 -10.67 0.23
C ILE A 93 -8.77 -10.16 -1.17
N ASP A 94 -9.75 -9.48 -1.78
CA ASP A 94 -9.55 -8.72 -3.01
C ASP A 94 -9.23 -7.25 -2.68
N ILE A 95 -7.99 -6.84 -2.96
CA ILE A 95 -7.54 -5.46 -2.70
C ILE A 95 -8.20 -4.42 -3.60
N ASP A 96 -8.73 -4.82 -4.77
CA ASP A 96 -9.39 -3.91 -5.70
C ASP A 96 -10.79 -3.51 -5.19
N THR A 97 -11.35 -4.22 -4.21
CA THR A 97 -12.60 -3.88 -3.52
C THR A 97 -12.42 -3.43 -2.06
N LEU A 98 -11.23 -3.60 -1.49
CA LEU A 98 -10.91 -3.19 -0.11
C LEU A 98 -10.84 -1.66 0.02
N VAL A 99 -11.89 -1.04 0.54
CA VAL A 99 -11.96 0.40 0.84
C VAL A 99 -11.80 0.64 2.35
N LEU A 100 -10.80 1.45 2.72
CA LEU A 100 -10.45 1.72 4.12
C LEU A 100 -11.12 2.97 4.69
N VAL A 101 -11.38 3.96 3.84
CA VAL A 101 -12.02 5.23 4.21
C VAL A 101 -13.31 5.35 3.41
N ARG A 102 -14.43 5.53 4.10
CA ARG A 102 -15.72 5.82 3.48
C ARG A 102 -16.13 7.23 3.86
N SER A 103 -16.63 7.99 2.90
CA SER A 103 -17.32 9.23 3.22
C SER A 103 -18.55 8.88 4.06
N VAL A 104 -18.78 9.64 5.12
CA VAL A 104 -20.07 9.66 5.82
C VAL A 104 -21.01 10.51 4.97
N ALA A 105 -21.49 9.95 3.87
CA ALA A 105 -22.60 10.52 3.12
C ALA A 105 -23.79 9.58 3.29
N GLU A 106 -24.85 10.13 3.89
CA GLU A 106 -26.21 9.57 4.11
C GLU A 106 -26.38 8.71 5.37
N VAL A 107 -26.68 9.41 6.47
CA VAL A 107 -27.71 8.98 7.44
C VAL A 107 -29.04 9.55 6.99
#